data_AF-A0A1D2J3Z9-F1
#
_entry.id   AF-A0A1D2J3Z9-F1
#
_cell.length_a   1.000
_cell.length_b   1.000
_cell.length_c   1.000
_cell.angle_alpha   90.00
_cell.angle_beta   90.00
_cell.angle_gamma   90.00
#
_symmetry.space_group_name_H-M   'P 1'
#
loop_
_entity.id
_entity.type
_entity.pdbx_description
1 polymer ?
#
loop_
_entity_poly.entity_id
_entity_poly.type
_entity_poly.pdbx_seq_one_letter_code
_entity_poly.pdbx_strand_id
1 'polypeptide(L)'
;MEGLFFNVNGGYIEGLVRGYRNSLLTSQNYGNLTQCDTIDDVKLQLGPAYGDFLASLPPNPSTSSLAGKTTEKLVAEFRYLQAQATGSIAKFMEYLTYGYMIDNVALLITGTLHERDTRELLERCHPLGWFETMPVLCVASNIEELYNSVLVETPLAPYFKGSLSHQDLDELNIEIVRNMLYKNYLEDFYRFVNSEPGLRGTPTSEIMSEALEFEADRRAINITLNSFGTELSKAERKKLYPEFGKLYPEGSLMLSRAEDVEGVALAVSGVGDYKAFFDAVGGVGGGLGNMAGGGSSDGKSLEDMFYQKEMEISKLTFTRQFTPAVIYAWVKLREQEIRNITWIAECIAQNQKERIGNYISVF
;
A
#
# COMPACT_ATOMS: atom_id res chain seq x y z
N MET A 1 -24.51 -15.10 -15.49
CA MET A 1 -25.45 -13.97 -15.61
C MET A 1 -24.84 -12.66 -15.06
N GLU A 2 -23.51 -12.54 -14.99
CA GLU A 2 -22.82 -11.49 -14.21
C GLU A 2 -22.61 -10.17 -14.98
N GLY A 3 -22.36 -10.23 -16.29
CA GLY A 3 -22.13 -9.04 -17.12
C GLY A 3 -23.38 -8.29 -17.59
N LEU A 4 -24.59 -8.74 -17.22
CA LEU A 4 -25.85 -8.19 -17.76
C LEU A 4 -26.13 -6.75 -17.30
N PHE A 5 -25.76 -6.41 -16.06
CA PHE A 5 -26.01 -5.08 -15.49
C PHE A 5 -24.72 -4.31 -15.21
N PHE A 6 -23.57 -4.98 -15.13
CA PHE A 6 -22.29 -4.34 -14.84
C PHE A 6 -21.92 -3.28 -15.88
N ASN A 7 -22.09 -3.58 -17.17
CA ASN A 7 -21.67 -2.70 -18.25
C ASN A 7 -22.44 -1.37 -18.31
N VAL A 8 -23.62 -1.29 -17.68
CA VAL A 8 -24.44 -0.07 -17.67
C VAL A 8 -23.71 1.07 -16.95
N ASN A 9 -23.03 0.78 -15.83
CA ASN A 9 -22.35 1.79 -15.01
C ASN A 9 -20.82 1.59 -14.95
N GLY A 10 -20.33 0.36 -15.13
CA GLY A 10 -18.91 -0.01 -14.95
C GLY A 10 -18.16 -0.34 -16.24
N GLY A 11 -18.86 -0.50 -17.38
CA GLY A 11 -18.25 -1.00 -18.61
C GLY A 11 -17.19 -0.06 -19.19
N TYR A 12 -17.46 1.25 -19.21
CA TYR A 12 -16.50 2.26 -19.67
C TYR A 12 -15.25 2.32 -18.77
N ILE A 13 -15.46 2.31 -17.45
CA ILE A 13 -14.38 2.36 -16.45
C ILE A 13 -13.50 1.11 -16.55
N GLU A 14 -14.10 -0.08 -16.63
CA GLU A 14 -13.35 -1.34 -16.79
C GLU A 14 -12.52 -1.34 -18.09
N GLY A 15 -13.11 -0.89 -19.20
CA GLY A 15 -12.41 -0.79 -20.48
C GLY A 15 -11.19 0.13 -20.40
N LEU A 16 -11.33 1.28 -19.73
CA LEU A 16 -10.25 2.24 -19.56
C LEU A 16 -9.12 1.69 -18.67
N VAL A 17 -9.46 1.09 -17.53
CA VAL A 17 -8.47 0.49 -16.60
C VAL A 17 -7.70 -0.63 -17.27
N ARG A 18 -8.37 -1.46 -18.09
CA ARG A 18 -7.68 -2.50 -18.89
C ARG A 18 -6.76 -1.90 -19.95
N GLY A 19 -7.12 -0.76 -20.53
CA GLY A 19 -6.24 0.04 -21.38
C GLY A 19 -5.00 0.51 -20.61
N TYR A 20 -5.18 1.06 -19.40
CA TYR A 20 -4.07 1.48 -18.55
C TYR A 20 -3.17 0.32 -18.14
N ARG A 21 -3.71 -0.88 -17.91
CA ARG A 21 -2.91 -2.08 -17.65
C ARG A 21 -1.94 -2.41 -18.79
N ASN A 22 -2.30 -2.15 -20.05
CA ASN A 22 -1.39 -2.35 -21.18
C ASN A 22 -0.25 -1.31 -21.25
N SER A 23 -0.38 -0.20 -20.51
CA SER A 23 0.67 0.82 -20.38
C SER A 23 1.67 0.52 -19.25
N LEU A 24 1.50 -0.58 -18.53
CA LEU A 24 2.46 -1.03 -17.52
C LEU A 24 3.73 -1.54 -18.20
N LEU A 25 4.87 -1.29 -17.57
CA LEU A 25 6.18 -1.69 -18.02
C LEU A 25 6.32 -3.22 -17.98
N THR A 26 6.79 -3.76 -19.09
CA THR A 26 7.10 -5.19 -19.22
C THR A 26 8.51 -5.48 -18.73
N SER A 27 8.79 -6.76 -18.51
CA SER A 27 10.15 -7.24 -18.20
C SER A 27 11.22 -6.78 -19.21
N GLN A 28 10.86 -6.62 -20.49
CA GLN A 28 11.75 -6.05 -21.50
C GLN A 28 12.02 -4.56 -21.28
N ASN A 29 10.99 -3.78 -20.88
CA ASN A 29 11.18 -2.37 -20.55
C ASN A 29 12.11 -2.20 -19.35
N TYR A 30 11.95 -3.01 -18.30
CA TYR A 30 12.86 -3.01 -17.16
C TYR A 30 14.29 -3.40 -17.56
N GLY A 31 14.46 -4.40 -18.43
CA GLY A 31 15.77 -4.77 -18.96
C GLY A 31 16.47 -3.64 -19.72
N ASN A 32 15.71 -2.77 -20.41
CA ASN A 32 16.28 -1.58 -21.04
C ASN A 32 16.61 -0.48 -20.00
N LEU A 33 15.79 -0.32 -18.96
CA LEU A 33 16.01 0.68 -17.90
C LEU A 33 17.27 0.38 -17.08
N THR A 34 17.58 -0.89 -16.82
CA THR A 34 18.80 -1.26 -16.08
C THR A 34 20.09 -1.02 -16.88
N GLN A 35 19.99 -0.88 -18.20
CA GLN A 35 21.12 -0.57 -19.09
C GLN A 35 21.39 0.93 -19.20
N CYS A 36 20.52 1.79 -18.65
CA CYS A 36 20.75 3.24 -18.63
C CYS A 36 21.95 3.61 -17.76
N ASP A 37 22.67 4.67 -18.16
CA ASP A 37 23.82 5.20 -17.44
C ASP A 37 23.51 6.51 -16.72
N THR A 38 22.56 7.28 -17.23
CA THR A 38 22.11 8.54 -16.61
C THR A 38 20.60 8.55 -16.36
N ILE A 39 20.15 9.44 -15.47
CA ILE A 39 18.72 9.63 -15.20
C ILE A 39 18.00 10.20 -16.44
N ASP A 40 18.71 10.97 -17.28
CA ASP A 40 18.16 11.45 -18.55
C ASP A 40 17.89 10.30 -19.54
N ASP A 41 18.74 9.26 -19.55
CA ASP A 41 18.48 8.04 -20.34
C ASP A 41 17.26 7.29 -19.83
N VAL A 42 17.11 7.19 -18.50
CA VAL A 42 15.91 6.61 -17.86
C VAL A 42 14.66 7.38 -18.27
N LYS A 43 14.71 8.72 -18.21
CA LYS A 43 13.62 9.60 -18.65
C LYS A 43 13.25 9.38 -20.11
N LEU A 44 14.24 9.26 -20.99
CA LEU A 44 14.03 9.00 -22.42
C LEU A 44 13.39 7.63 -22.64
N GLN A 45 13.88 6.61 -21.95
CA GLN A 45 13.37 5.24 -22.04
C GLN A 45 11.93 5.09 -21.50
N LEU A 46 11.56 5.91 -20.51
CA LEU A 46 10.19 6.00 -19.98
C LEU A 46 9.25 6.84 -20.85
N GLY A 47 9.77 7.54 -21.87
CA GLY A 47 9.01 8.42 -22.76
C GLY A 47 7.73 7.82 -23.35
N PRO A 48 7.72 6.57 -23.88
CA PRO A 48 6.52 5.97 -24.45
C PRO A 48 5.37 5.79 -23.45
N ALA A 49 5.68 5.59 -22.16
CA ALA A 49 4.69 5.38 -21.13
C ALA A 49 4.37 6.68 -20.36
N TYR A 50 5.35 7.56 -20.12
CA TYR A 50 5.22 8.72 -19.22
C TYR A 50 5.55 10.06 -19.87
N GLY A 51 5.81 10.11 -21.17
CA GLY A 51 6.41 11.24 -21.89
C GLY A 51 5.78 12.59 -21.61
N ASP A 52 4.44 12.68 -21.60
CA ASP A 52 3.73 13.95 -21.39
C ASP A 52 3.98 14.55 -20.00
N PHE A 53 4.13 13.72 -18.97
CA PHE A 53 4.39 14.15 -17.59
C PHE A 53 5.88 14.45 -17.38
N LEU A 54 6.75 13.65 -17.99
CA LEU A 54 8.20 13.78 -17.85
C LEU A 54 8.78 14.93 -18.68
N ALA A 55 8.12 15.37 -19.76
CA ALA A 55 8.59 16.45 -20.61
C ALA A 55 8.84 17.76 -19.85
N SER A 56 8.08 17.99 -18.76
CA SER A 56 8.21 19.17 -17.90
C SER A 56 9.45 19.18 -17.01
N LEU A 57 10.12 18.03 -16.84
CA LEU A 57 11.27 17.93 -15.95
C LEU A 57 12.53 18.58 -16.57
N PRO A 58 13.35 19.28 -15.77
CA PRO A 58 14.64 19.79 -16.22
C PRO A 58 15.58 18.65 -16.63
N PRO A 59 16.67 18.95 -17.39
CA PRO A 59 17.73 17.98 -17.65
C PRO A 59 18.41 17.57 -16.34
N ASN A 60 18.78 16.29 -16.22
CA ASN A 60 19.24 15.63 -14.99
C ASN A 60 18.28 15.80 -13.80
N PRO A 61 17.03 15.31 -13.89
CA PRO A 61 16.11 15.39 -12.77
C PRO A 61 16.59 14.54 -11.59
N SER A 62 16.24 14.95 -10.38
CA SER A 62 16.45 14.12 -9.20
C SER A 62 15.56 12.87 -9.24
N THR A 63 15.97 11.80 -8.56
CA THR A 63 15.17 10.56 -8.45
C THR A 63 13.81 10.83 -7.81
N SER A 64 13.75 11.73 -6.82
CA SER A 64 12.50 12.14 -6.17
C SER A 64 11.58 12.93 -7.09
N SER A 65 12.12 13.83 -7.94
CA SER A 65 11.33 14.51 -8.97
C SER A 65 10.76 13.54 -10.00
N LEU A 66 11.52 12.50 -10.36
CA LEU A 66 11.08 11.44 -11.27
C LEU A 66 9.90 10.67 -10.66
N ALA A 67 10.04 10.21 -9.41
CA ALA A 67 9.00 9.50 -8.66
C ALA A 67 7.75 10.36 -8.42
N GLY A 68 7.93 11.66 -8.15
CA GLY A 68 6.83 12.61 -8.02
C GLY A 68 6.00 12.70 -9.30
N LYS A 69 6.65 12.85 -10.47
CA LYS A 69 5.93 12.94 -11.76
C LYS A 69 5.26 11.64 -12.19
N THR A 70 5.87 10.48 -11.93
CA THR A 70 5.22 9.19 -12.21
C THR A 70 4.02 8.97 -11.28
N THR A 71 4.09 9.45 -10.03
CA THR A 71 2.96 9.44 -9.08
C THR A 71 1.86 10.42 -9.49
N GLU A 72 2.19 11.63 -9.94
CA GLU A 72 1.22 12.60 -10.47
C GLU A 72 0.40 12.01 -11.62
N LYS A 73 1.03 11.24 -12.51
CA LYS A 73 0.32 10.53 -13.58
C LYS A 73 -0.70 9.53 -13.03
N LEU A 74 -0.29 8.67 -12.08
CA LEU A 74 -1.21 7.73 -11.44
C LEU A 74 -2.39 8.46 -10.79
N VAL A 75 -2.12 9.56 -10.10
CA VAL A 75 -3.16 10.38 -9.44
C VAL A 75 -4.12 10.99 -10.46
N ALA A 76 -3.61 11.52 -11.57
CA ALA A 76 -4.44 12.09 -12.63
C ALA A 76 -5.34 11.03 -13.27
N GLU A 77 -4.79 9.86 -13.61
CA GLU A 77 -5.54 8.72 -14.15
C GLU A 77 -6.60 8.22 -13.15
N PHE A 78 -6.25 8.12 -11.86
CA PHE A 78 -7.19 7.69 -10.81
C PHE A 78 -8.33 8.70 -10.59
N ARG A 79 -8.03 10.00 -10.52
CA ARG A 79 -9.05 11.05 -10.37
C ARG A 79 -9.97 11.11 -11.58
N TYR A 80 -9.45 10.87 -12.78
CA TYR A 80 -10.29 10.75 -13.98
C TYR A 80 -11.28 9.59 -13.85
N LEU A 81 -10.82 8.41 -13.40
CA LEU A 81 -11.71 7.27 -13.14
C LEU A 81 -12.75 7.58 -12.06
N GLN A 82 -12.35 8.25 -10.97
CA GLN A 82 -13.24 8.64 -9.88
C GLN A 82 -14.35 9.59 -10.36
N ALA A 83 -14.02 10.55 -11.23
CA ALA A 83 -14.99 11.48 -11.79
C ALA A 83 -16.05 10.82 -12.69
N GLN A 84 -15.75 9.63 -13.24
CA GLN A 84 -16.68 8.85 -14.07
C GLN A 84 -17.41 7.76 -13.27
N ALA A 85 -16.95 7.44 -12.06
CA ALA A 85 -17.54 6.43 -11.22
C ALA A 85 -18.86 6.90 -10.61
N THR A 86 -19.85 5.99 -10.54
CA THR A 86 -21.15 6.27 -9.93
C THR A 86 -21.58 5.12 -9.01
N GLY A 87 -22.46 5.42 -8.05
CA GLY A 87 -23.03 4.44 -7.12
C GLY A 87 -21.98 3.67 -6.33
N SER A 88 -22.11 2.34 -6.29
CA SER A 88 -21.22 1.47 -5.51
C SER A 88 -19.77 1.48 -6.00
N ILE A 89 -19.49 1.80 -7.27
CA ILE A 89 -18.11 1.93 -7.79
C ILE A 89 -17.44 3.19 -7.25
N ALA A 90 -18.17 4.31 -7.19
CA ALA A 90 -17.65 5.55 -6.60
C ALA A 90 -17.27 5.34 -5.12
N LYS A 91 -18.18 4.72 -4.36
CA LYS A 91 -17.92 4.37 -2.95
C LYS A 91 -16.75 3.39 -2.81
N PHE A 92 -16.62 2.40 -3.70
CA PHE A 92 -15.47 1.50 -3.73
C PHE A 92 -14.15 2.27 -3.94
N MET A 93 -14.13 3.24 -4.85
CA MET A 93 -12.95 4.09 -5.08
C MET A 93 -12.65 5.01 -3.90
N GLU A 94 -13.66 5.52 -3.20
CA GLU A 94 -13.47 6.29 -1.96
C GLU A 94 -12.76 5.45 -0.90
N TYR A 95 -13.16 4.17 -0.70
CA TYR A 95 -12.46 3.27 0.21
C TYR A 95 -10.97 3.12 -0.15
N LEU A 96 -10.62 3.07 -1.45
CA LEU A 96 -9.21 3.01 -1.85
C LEU A 96 -8.41 4.24 -1.42
N THR A 97 -9.05 5.41 -1.32
CA THR A 97 -8.39 6.65 -0.87
C THR A 97 -8.16 6.68 0.64
N TYR A 98 -8.99 6.00 1.43
CA TYR A 98 -8.94 6.05 2.90
C TYR A 98 -7.62 5.55 3.47
N GLY A 99 -6.99 4.53 2.85
CA GLY A 99 -5.65 4.11 3.25
C GLY A 99 -4.64 5.27 3.19
N TYR A 100 -4.60 5.99 2.07
CA TYR A 100 -3.70 7.15 1.93
C TYR A 100 -4.07 8.30 2.87
N MET A 101 -5.36 8.50 3.15
CA MET A 101 -5.80 9.50 4.12
C MET A 101 -5.31 9.17 5.53
N ILE A 102 -5.35 7.90 5.95
CA ILE A 102 -4.82 7.46 7.25
C ILE A 102 -3.33 7.75 7.37
N ASP A 103 -2.55 7.45 6.32
CA ASP A 103 -1.11 7.75 6.29
C ASP A 103 -0.82 9.24 6.36
N ASN A 104 -1.55 10.04 5.59
CA ASN A 104 -1.44 11.50 5.60
C ASN A 104 -1.77 12.07 6.98
N VAL A 105 -2.83 11.59 7.63
CA VAL A 105 -3.21 12.03 8.99
C VAL A 105 -2.12 11.65 9.99
N ALA A 106 -1.58 10.42 9.95
CA ALA A 106 -0.47 10.02 10.81
C ALA A 106 0.79 10.89 10.60
N LEU A 107 1.11 11.23 9.35
CA LEU A 107 2.21 12.13 9.00
C LEU A 107 2.00 13.55 9.52
N LEU A 108 0.78 14.08 9.43
CA LEU A 108 0.46 15.41 9.95
C LEU A 108 0.50 15.47 11.48
N ILE A 109 -0.01 14.44 12.17
CA ILE A 109 0.04 14.38 13.64
C ILE A 109 1.50 14.31 14.13
N THR A 110 2.32 13.42 13.55
CA THR A 110 3.74 13.32 13.91
C THR A 110 4.50 14.61 13.64
N GLY A 111 4.27 15.24 12.48
CA GLY A 111 4.94 16.48 12.15
C GLY A 111 4.53 17.66 13.02
N THR A 112 3.27 17.71 13.48
CA THR A 112 2.77 18.72 14.43
C THR A 112 3.38 18.53 15.82
N LEU A 113 3.52 17.28 16.27
CA LEU A 113 4.17 16.93 17.55
C LEU A 113 5.66 17.36 17.58
N HIS A 114 6.34 17.29 16.44
CA HIS A 114 7.73 17.74 16.29
C HIS A 114 7.88 19.23 15.92
N GLU A 115 6.81 20.02 15.97
CA GLU A 115 6.82 21.46 15.65
C GLU A 115 7.37 21.78 14.24
N ARG A 116 7.18 20.89 13.25
CA ARG A 116 7.57 21.14 11.86
C ARG A 116 6.57 22.05 11.15
N ASP A 117 7.03 22.78 10.14
CA ASP A 117 6.13 23.58 9.31
C ASP A 117 5.16 22.65 8.57
N THR A 118 3.88 22.84 8.84
CA THR A 118 2.79 22.07 8.26
C THR A 118 2.74 22.20 6.73
N ARG A 119 3.23 23.30 6.16
CA ARG A 119 3.32 23.47 4.70
C ARG A 119 4.33 22.53 4.05
N GLU A 120 5.48 22.32 4.70
CA GLU A 120 6.48 21.36 4.22
C GLU A 120 5.94 19.93 4.31
N LEU A 121 5.16 19.63 5.36
CA LEU A 121 4.52 18.32 5.52
C LEU A 121 3.46 18.07 4.43
N LEU A 122 2.70 19.09 4.02
CA LEU A 122 1.73 18.97 2.93
C LEU A 122 2.39 18.57 1.61
N GLU A 123 3.59 19.05 1.32
CA GLU A 123 4.33 18.64 0.11
C GLU A 123 4.76 17.16 0.14
N ARG A 124 4.85 16.56 1.33
CA ARG A 124 5.19 15.14 1.53
C ARG A 124 3.97 14.23 1.61
N CYS A 125 2.75 14.80 1.64
CA CYS A 125 1.52 14.02 1.70
C CYS A 125 1.21 13.35 0.36
N HIS A 126 0.62 12.15 0.42
CA HIS A 126 0.24 11.42 -0.77
C HIS A 126 -0.99 12.06 -1.45
N PRO A 127 -0.95 12.42 -2.74
CA PRO A 127 -2.02 13.19 -3.39
C PRO A 127 -3.37 12.46 -3.55
N LEU A 128 -3.39 11.12 -3.44
CA LEU A 128 -4.64 10.33 -3.39
C LEU A 128 -5.36 10.42 -2.05
N GLY A 129 -4.63 10.72 -0.97
CA GLY A 129 -5.21 10.92 0.36
C GLY A 129 -5.49 12.39 0.67
N TRP A 130 -5.51 13.25 -0.35
CA TRP A 130 -5.77 14.67 -0.19
C TRP A 130 -7.27 14.94 -0.08
N PHE A 131 -7.68 15.72 0.91
CA PHE A 131 -9.04 16.25 1.04
C PHE A 131 -9.01 17.77 1.12
N GLU A 132 -10.10 18.43 0.71
CA GLU A 132 -10.13 19.89 0.55
C GLU A 132 -9.82 20.65 1.83
N THR A 133 -10.12 20.06 2.99
CA THR A 133 -9.89 20.69 4.29
C THR A 133 -8.57 20.32 4.95
N MET A 134 -7.68 19.62 4.24
CA MET A 134 -6.34 19.31 4.72
C MET A 134 -5.53 20.55 5.14
N PRO A 135 -5.61 21.71 4.45
CA PRO A 135 -4.96 22.94 4.91
C PRO A 135 -5.55 23.53 6.21
N VAL A 136 -6.79 23.17 6.59
CA VAL A 136 -7.40 23.60 7.86
C VAL A 136 -6.72 22.91 9.04
N LEU A 137 -6.30 21.65 8.84
CA LEU A 137 -5.52 20.90 9.83
C LEU A 137 -4.17 21.55 10.13
N CYS A 138 -3.59 22.26 9.15
CA CYS A 138 -2.33 22.98 9.29
C CYS A 138 -2.42 24.20 10.22
N VAL A 139 -3.63 24.62 10.59
CA VAL A 139 -3.88 25.73 11.53
C VAL A 139 -3.95 25.25 12.97
N ALA A 140 -4.22 23.96 13.20
CA ALA A 140 -4.32 23.40 14.53
C ALA A 140 -2.96 23.50 15.24
N SER A 141 -2.94 24.19 16.38
CA SER A 141 -1.71 24.38 17.17
C SER A 141 -1.55 23.30 18.25
N ASN A 142 -2.60 22.50 18.47
CA ASN A 142 -2.60 21.41 19.43
C ASN A 142 -3.22 20.15 18.80
N ILE A 143 -2.87 18.99 19.37
CA ILE A 143 -3.29 17.69 18.84
C ILE A 143 -4.80 17.48 19.04
N GLU A 144 -5.40 18.08 20.07
CA GLU A 144 -6.84 17.99 20.35
C GLU A 144 -7.70 18.70 19.29
N GLU A 145 -7.31 19.90 18.86
CA GLU A 145 -7.91 20.63 17.74
C GLU A 145 -7.72 19.88 16.43
N LEU A 146 -6.53 19.31 16.21
CA LEU A 146 -6.24 18.50 15.03
C LEU A 146 -7.14 17.26 15.00
N TYR A 147 -7.24 16.55 16.12
CA TYR A 147 -8.09 15.37 16.29
C TYR A 147 -9.57 15.70 16.07
N ASN A 148 -10.08 16.76 16.70
CA ASN A 148 -11.46 17.20 16.52
C ASN A 148 -11.75 17.67 15.09
N SER A 149 -10.80 18.34 14.44
CA SER A 149 -10.94 18.76 13.04
C SER A 149 -10.97 17.56 12.09
N VAL A 150 -10.10 16.56 12.31
CA VAL A 150 -10.11 15.29 11.55
C VAL A 150 -11.44 14.55 11.78
N LEU A 151 -11.94 14.49 13.01
CA LEU A 151 -13.20 13.82 13.34
C LEU A 151 -14.43 14.49 12.71
N VAL A 152 -14.41 15.81 12.55
CA VAL A 152 -15.56 16.54 12.00
C VAL A 152 -15.54 16.52 10.47
N GLU A 153 -14.35 16.60 9.87
CA GLU A 153 -14.23 16.91 8.44
C GLU A 153 -13.78 15.74 7.57
N THR A 154 -13.38 14.61 8.16
CA THR A 154 -12.95 13.43 7.40
C THR A 154 -13.92 12.25 7.54
N PRO A 155 -14.07 11.43 6.48
CA PRO A 155 -14.85 10.20 6.55
C PRO A 155 -14.20 9.13 7.47
N LEU A 156 -13.02 9.40 8.02
CA LEU A 156 -12.33 8.53 8.98
C LEU A 156 -12.92 8.61 10.39
N ALA A 157 -13.82 9.56 10.66
CA ALA A 157 -14.44 9.76 11.96
C ALA A 157 -15.00 8.47 12.63
N PRO A 158 -15.66 7.54 11.91
CA PRO A 158 -16.14 6.29 12.50
C PRO A 158 -14.99 5.40 13.01
N TYR A 159 -13.81 5.47 12.40
CA TYR A 159 -12.65 4.66 12.75
C TYR A 159 -11.93 5.15 14.01
N PHE A 160 -12.16 6.40 14.42
CA PHE A 160 -11.61 6.97 15.64
C PHE A 160 -12.49 6.74 16.88
N LYS A 161 -13.83 6.62 16.71
CA LYS A 161 -14.82 6.56 17.81
C LYS A 161 -14.73 5.33 18.74
N GLY A 162 -13.85 4.36 18.46
CA GLY A 162 -13.60 3.21 19.32
C GLY A 162 -12.13 3.01 19.70
N SER A 163 -11.25 3.95 19.34
CA SER A 163 -9.81 3.69 19.22
C SER A 163 -8.90 4.64 19.99
N LEU A 164 -9.34 5.86 20.32
CA LEU A 164 -8.46 6.90 20.85
C LEU A 164 -9.07 7.76 21.94
N SER A 165 -8.27 8.04 22.97
CA SER A 165 -8.42 9.20 23.85
C SER A 165 -7.30 10.22 23.56
N HIS A 166 -7.53 11.51 23.88
CA HIS A 166 -6.53 12.57 23.66
C HIS A 166 -5.20 12.34 24.39
N GLN A 167 -5.18 11.45 25.39
CA GLN A 167 -3.99 11.13 26.19
C GLN A 167 -3.06 10.11 25.50
N ASP A 168 -3.53 9.46 24.43
CA ASP A 168 -2.81 8.39 23.73
C ASP A 168 -2.04 8.91 22.49
N LEU A 169 -1.62 10.17 22.48
CA LEU A 169 -1.08 10.85 21.28
C LEU A 169 0.42 11.19 21.38
N ASP A 170 1.22 10.30 21.97
CA ASP A 170 2.68 10.32 21.93
C ASP A 170 3.23 9.62 20.67
N GLU A 171 4.48 9.87 20.28
CA GLU A 171 5.15 9.28 19.10
C GLU A 171 4.95 7.77 18.93
N LEU A 172 5.22 6.98 19.98
CA LEU A 172 5.07 5.53 19.97
C LEU A 172 3.60 5.12 19.85
N ASN A 173 2.71 5.96 20.37
CA ASN A 173 1.27 5.77 20.24
C ASN A 173 0.77 6.15 18.83
N ILE A 174 1.42 7.05 18.08
CA ILE A 174 0.94 7.42 16.73
C ILE A 174 1.02 6.24 15.75
N GLU A 175 2.06 5.40 15.83
CA GLU A 175 2.12 4.16 15.02
C GLU A 175 1.06 3.15 15.48
N ILE A 176 0.75 3.08 16.77
CA ILE A 176 -0.35 2.25 17.31
C ILE A 176 -1.70 2.76 16.76
N VAL A 177 -1.90 4.07 16.77
CA VAL A 177 -3.08 4.77 16.22
C VAL A 177 -3.23 4.48 14.74
N ARG A 178 -2.16 4.65 13.96
CA ARG A 178 -2.12 4.33 12.53
C ARG A 178 -2.54 2.88 12.30
N ASN A 179 -1.96 1.93 13.02
CA ASN A 179 -2.30 0.51 12.89
C ASN A 179 -3.76 0.22 13.28
N MET A 180 -4.28 0.88 14.31
CA MET A 180 -5.67 0.70 14.75
C MET A 180 -6.68 1.31 13.76
N LEU A 181 -6.40 2.49 13.20
CA LEU A 181 -7.20 3.09 12.14
C LEU A 181 -7.22 2.19 10.91
N TYR A 182 -6.07 1.63 10.54
CA TYR A 182 -5.97 0.68 9.44
C TYR A 182 -6.75 -0.61 9.71
N LYS A 183 -6.72 -1.14 10.94
CA LYS A 183 -7.54 -2.29 11.32
C LYS A 183 -9.03 -1.99 11.08
N ASN A 184 -9.53 -0.89 11.62
CA ASN A 184 -10.94 -0.51 11.51
C ASN A 184 -11.34 -0.27 10.04
N TYR A 185 -10.47 0.39 9.27
CA TYR A 185 -10.66 0.60 7.83
C TYR A 185 -10.72 -0.73 7.07
N LEU A 186 -9.79 -1.65 7.32
CA LEU A 186 -9.74 -2.94 6.64
C LEU A 186 -10.97 -3.81 6.96
N GLU A 187 -11.43 -3.81 8.21
CA GLU A 187 -12.64 -4.53 8.61
C GLU A 187 -13.90 -3.93 7.98
N ASP A 188 -14.01 -2.61 7.93
CA ASP A 188 -15.12 -1.93 7.29
C ASP A 188 -15.10 -2.16 5.77
N PHE A 189 -13.93 -2.10 5.14
CA PHE A 189 -13.80 -2.34 3.71
C PHE A 189 -14.14 -3.80 3.34
N TYR A 190 -13.68 -4.77 4.14
CA TYR A 190 -14.07 -6.18 3.98
C TYR A 190 -15.58 -6.39 4.15
N ARG A 191 -16.20 -5.72 5.13
CA ARG A 191 -17.66 -5.74 5.32
C ARG A 191 -18.40 -5.10 4.15
N PHE A 192 -17.92 -3.97 3.63
CA PHE A 192 -18.50 -3.29 2.48
C PHE A 192 -18.51 -4.21 1.25
N VAL A 193 -17.37 -4.82 0.92
CA VAL A 193 -17.22 -5.74 -0.21
C VAL A 193 -18.18 -6.95 -0.12
N ASN A 194 -18.43 -7.44 1.09
CA ASN A 194 -19.26 -8.64 1.31
C ASN A 194 -20.75 -8.35 1.62
N SER A 195 -21.10 -7.13 2.04
CA SER A 195 -22.46 -6.76 2.47
C SER A 195 -23.22 -5.94 1.44
N GLU A 196 -22.52 -5.17 0.61
CA GLU A 196 -23.15 -4.28 -0.37
C GLU A 196 -23.95 -5.11 -1.41
N PRO A 197 -25.25 -4.84 -1.61
CA PRO A 197 -26.10 -5.61 -2.52
C PRO A 197 -25.60 -5.66 -3.98
N GLY A 198 -24.84 -4.64 -4.40
CA GLY A 198 -24.25 -4.57 -5.75
C GLY A 198 -22.93 -5.34 -5.92
N LEU A 199 -22.29 -5.77 -4.82
CA LEU A 199 -20.98 -6.44 -4.83
C LEU A 199 -21.04 -7.86 -4.25
N ARG A 200 -22.02 -8.14 -3.39
CA ARG A 200 -22.18 -9.43 -2.72
C ARG A 200 -22.46 -10.55 -3.72
N GLY A 201 -21.65 -11.61 -3.66
CA GLY A 201 -21.79 -12.78 -4.54
C GLY A 201 -21.40 -12.51 -5.98
N THR A 202 -20.69 -11.40 -6.24
CA THR A 202 -20.07 -11.11 -7.53
C THR A 202 -18.61 -11.59 -7.52
N PRO A 203 -17.96 -11.77 -8.68
CA PRO A 203 -16.53 -12.06 -8.74
C PRO A 203 -15.67 -11.03 -7.99
N THR A 204 -16.18 -9.80 -7.84
CA THR A 204 -15.55 -8.74 -7.04
C THR A 204 -15.35 -9.15 -5.59
N SER A 205 -16.37 -9.73 -4.95
CA SER A 205 -16.29 -10.05 -3.52
C SER A 205 -15.26 -11.14 -3.25
N GLU A 206 -15.17 -12.14 -4.13
CA GLU A 206 -14.17 -13.21 -4.01
C GLU A 206 -12.75 -12.67 -4.14
N ILE A 207 -12.48 -11.92 -5.21
CA ILE A 207 -11.12 -11.41 -5.50
C ILE A 207 -10.67 -10.39 -4.45
N MET A 208 -11.56 -9.44 -4.10
CA MET A 208 -11.23 -8.43 -3.10
C MET A 208 -11.11 -9.03 -1.70
N SER A 209 -11.90 -10.05 -1.36
CA SER A 209 -11.73 -10.74 -0.07
C SER A 209 -10.36 -11.41 0.00
N GLU A 210 -9.93 -12.12 -1.05
CA GLU A 210 -8.59 -12.73 -1.09
C GLU A 210 -7.47 -11.68 -0.96
N ALA A 211 -7.60 -10.55 -1.66
CA ALA A 211 -6.62 -9.46 -1.59
C ALA A 211 -6.57 -8.79 -0.21
N LEU A 212 -7.74 -8.57 0.42
CA LEU A 212 -7.83 -7.95 1.74
C LEU A 212 -7.41 -8.90 2.86
N GLU A 213 -7.69 -10.20 2.73
CA GLU A 213 -7.19 -11.22 3.67
C GLU A 213 -5.66 -11.25 3.65
N PHE A 214 -5.04 -11.19 2.48
CA PHE A 214 -3.59 -11.08 2.36
C PHE A 214 -3.04 -9.80 2.98
N GLU A 215 -3.70 -8.65 2.76
CA GLU A 215 -3.29 -7.37 3.38
C GLU A 215 -3.38 -7.41 4.91
N ALA A 216 -4.44 -8.02 5.44
CA ALA A 216 -4.66 -8.18 6.87
C ALA A 216 -3.58 -9.08 7.50
N ASP A 217 -3.29 -10.22 6.87
CA ASP A 217 -2.26 -11.16 7.30
C ASP A 217 -0.86 -10.52 7.25
N ARG A 218 -0.53 -9.82 6.15
CA ARG A 218 0.75 -9.08 6.00
C ARG A 218 0.94 -8.09 7.14
N ARG A 219 -0.11 -7.31 7.46
CA ARG A 219 -0.06 -6.35 8.58
C ARG A 219 0.08 -7.03 9.92
N ALA A 220 -0.64 -8.11 10.19
CA ALA A 220 -0.50 -8.85 11.43
C ALA A 220 0.95 -9.37 11.63
N ILE A 221 1.57 -9.89 10.57
CA ILE A 221 2.96 -10.36 10.60
C ILE A 221 3.93 -9.17 10.83
N ASN A 222 3.80 -8.09 10.06
CA ASN A 222 4.68 -6.92 10.18
C ASN A 222 4.57 -6.24 11.56
N ILE A 223 3.36 -6.11 12.12
CA ILE A 223 3.16 -5.59 13.48
C ILE A 223 3.84 -6.50 14.50
N THR A 224 3.73 -7.83 14.34
CA THR A 224 4.37 -8.77 15.26
C THR A 224 5.90 -8.63 15.23
N LEU A 225 6.49 -8.63 14.03
CA LEU A 225 7.94 -8.51 13.84
C LEU A 225 8.48 -7.17 14.37
N ASN A 226 7.81 -6.07 14.04
CA ASN A 226 8.24 -4.72 14.44
C ASN A 226 8.00 -4.43 15.93
N SER A 227 7.13 -5.20 16.58
CA SER A 227 6.89 -5.06 18.02
C SER A 227 7.96 -5.74 18.89
N PHE A 228 8.87 -6.54 18.32
CA PHE A 228 9.98 -7.13 19.07
C PHE A 228 10.95 -6.05 19.53
N GLY A 229 11.28 -6.05 20.83
CA GLY A 229 12.12 -5.01 21.43
C GLY A 229 11.38 -3.73 21.80
N THR A 230 10.05 -3.69 21.66
CA THR A 230 9.21 -2.56 22.13
C THR A 230 8.50 -2.92 23.45
N GLU A 231 7.97 -1.92 24.16
CA GLU A 231 7.21 -2.11 25.41
C GLU A 231 5.75 -2.59 25.19
N LEU A 232 5.39 -2.96 23.96
CA LEU A 232 4.02 -3.34 23.60
C LEU A 232 3.63 -4.69 24.25
N SER A 233 2.55 -4.69 25.03
CA SER A 233 2.07 -5.93 25.65
C SER A 233 1.42 -6.87 24.64
N LYS A 234 1.41 -8.18 24.94
CA LYS A 234 0.74 -9.21 24.12
C LYS A 234 -0.74 -8.93 23.89
N ALA A 235 -1.40 -8.32 24.89
CA ALA A 235 -2.82 -7.98 24.83
C ALA A 235 -3.09 -6.79 23.90
N GLU A 236 -2.23 -5.77 23.91
CA GLU A 236 -2.32 -4.63 22.99
C GLU A 236 -2.00 -5.05 21.57
N ARG A 237 -0.97 -5.89 21.37
CA ARG A 237 -0.64 -6.44 20.06
C ARG A 237 -1.83 -7.16 19.42
N LYS A 238 -2.55 -7.99 20.20
CA LYS A 238 -3.76 -8.67 19.74
C LYS A 238 -4.87 -7.71 19.30
N LYS A 239 -5.01 -6.54 19.95
CA LYS A 239 -6.03 -5.54 19.57
C LYS A 239 -5.72 -4.91 18.21
N LEU A 240 -4.47 -4.86 17.78
CA LEU A 240 -4.03 -4.26 16.51
C LEU A 240 -4.28 -5.16 15.30
N TYR A 241 -4.50 -6.46 15.49
CA TYR A 241 -4.75 -7.36 14.38
C TYR A 241 -6.18 -7.22 13.86
N PRO A 242 -6.36 -7.15 12.52
CA PRO A 242 -7.68 -7.29 11.92
C PRO A 242 -8.33 -8.63 12.28
N GLU A 243 -9.64 -8.62 12.53
CA GLU A 243 -10.40 -9.83 12.90
C GLU A 243 -10.86 -10.66 11.69
N PHE A 244 -10.08 -10.64 10.61
CA PHE A 244 -10.32 -11.42 9.38
C PHE A 244 -8.97 -11.69 8.68
N GLY A 245 -8.94 -12.67 7.77
CA GLY A 245 -7.69 -13.14 7.15
C GLY A 245 -7.57 -14.65 7.21
N LYS A 246 -6.56 -15.22 6.54
CA LYS A 246 -6.30 -16.67 6.60
C LYS A 246 -5.65 -17.07 7.92
N LEU A 247 -5.02 -16.12 8.61
CA LEU A 247 -4.43 -16.33 9.93
C LEU A 247 -5.44 -16.19 11.08
N TYR A 248 -6.62 -15.61 10.84
CA TYR A 248 -7.66 -15.50 11.87
C TYR A 248 -8.51 -16.80 11.92
N PRO A 249 -8.83 -17.36 13.11
CA PRO A 249 -8.51 -16.86 14.46
C PRO A 249 -7.23 -17.46 15.07
N GLU A 250 -6.84 -18.68 14.72
CA GLU A 250 -5.79 -19.43 15.43
C GLU A 250 -4.38 -18.86 15.21
N GLY A 251 -4.02 -18.55 13.97
CA GLY A 251 -2.72 -17.95 13.63
C GLY A 251 -2.52 -16.58 14.30
N SER A 252 -3.56 -15.74 14.33
CA SER A 252 -3.51 -14.43 15.01
C SER A 252 -3.26 -14.56 16.52
N LEU A 253 -3.83 -15.61 17.15
CA LEU A 253 -3.60 -15.89 18.57
C LEU A 253 -2.16 -16.38 18.80
N MET A 254 -1.63 -17.23 17.92
CA MET A 254 -0.24 -17.67 17.99
C MET A 254 0.73 -16.50 17.78
N LEU A 255 0.46 -15.62 16.81
CA LEU A 255 1.24 -14.39 16.59
C LEU A 255 1.24 -13.45 17.81
N SER A 256 0.11 -13.33 18.51
CA SER A 256 0.05 -12.52 19.74
C SER A 256 0.94 -13.06 20.87
N ARG A 257 1.28 -14.36 20.83
CA ARG A 257 2.09 -15.04 21.84
C ARG A 257 3.56 -15.18 21.44
N ALA A 258 3.89 -14.99 20.16
CA ALA A 258 5.25 -15.09 19.64
C ALA A 258 6.17 -14.03 20.28
N GLU A 259 7.36 -14.46 20.67
CA GLU A 259 8.41 -13.63 21.27
C GLU A 259 9.63 -13.47 20.36
N ASP A 260 9.72 -14.31 19.33
CA ASP A 260 10.83 -14.38 18.39
C ASP A 260 10.33 -14.67 16.95
N VAL A 261 11.26 -14.54 16.00
CA VAL A 261 10.99 -14.78 14.58
C VAL A 261 10.63 -16.25 14.32
N GLU A 262 11.20 -17.19 15.08
CA GLU A 262 10.86 -18.62 14.98
C GLU A 262 9.41 -18.90 15.40
N GLY A 263 8.93 -18.25 16.47
CA GLY A 263 7.53 -18.32 16.91
C GLY A 263 6.57 -17.72 15.88
N VAL A 264 6.98 -16.66 15.16
CA VAL A 264 6.21 -16.09 14.05
C VAL A 264 6.15 -17.09 12.88
N ALA A 265 7.28 -17.69 12.50
CA ALA A 265 7.35 -18.69 11.44
C ALA A 265 6.45 -19.91 11.75
N LEU A 266 6.43 -20.35 13.01
CA LEU A 266 5.53 -21.42 13.47
C LEU A 266 4.06 -21.01 13.39
N ALA A 267 3.72 -19.78 13.81
CA ALA A 267 2.35 -19.27 13.79
C ALA A 267 1.76 -19.18 12.37
N VAL A 268 2.59 -18.88 11.36
CA VAL A 268 2.17 -18.80 9.95
C VAL A 268 2.29 -20.12 9.20
N SER A 269 2.92 -21.14 9.80
CA SER A 269 3.17 -22.45 9.16
C SER A 269 1.89 -23.21 8.75
N GLY A 270 0.75 -22.86 9.35
CA GLY A 270 -0.56 -23.43 8.99
C GLY A 270 -1.05 -23.01 7.60
N VAL A 271 -0.51 -21.92 7.03
CA VAL A 271 -0.85 -21.44 5.68
C VAL A 271 0.32 -21.74 4.76
N GLY A 272 0.09 -22.58 3.74
CA GLY A 272 1.15 -23.05 2.82
C GLY A 272 1.93 -21.93 2.14
N ASP A 273 1.24 -20.85 1.73
CA ASP A 273 1.86 -19.69 1.08
C ASP A 273 2.84 -18.97 2.01
N TYR A 274 2.44 -18.67 3.24
CA TYR A 274 3.31 -17.97 4.21
C TYR A 274 4.45 -18.85 4.70
N LYS A 275 4.20 -20.15 4.88
CA LYS A 275 5.27 -21.10 5.20
C LYS A 275 6.38 -21.06 4.15
N ALA A 276 6.01 -21.09 2.86
CA ALA A 276 6.98 -21.02 1.77
C ALA A 276 7.80 -19.72 1.79
N PHE A 277 7.21 -18.59 2.22
CA PHE A 277 7.95 -17.33 2.34
C PHE A 277 9.00 -17.39 3.46
N PHE A 278 8.61 -17.89 4.63
CA PHE A 278 9.54 -18.03 5.76
C PHE A 278 10.60 -19.11 5.52
N ASP A 279 10.26 -20.21 4.84
CA ASP A 279 11.23 -21.24 4.43
C ASP A 279 12.20 -20.71 3.37
N ALA A 280 11.75 -19.85 2.43
CA ALA A 280 12.63 -19.23 1.44
C ALA A 280 13.59 -18.20 2.06
N VAL A 281 13.14 -17.46 3.08
CA VAL A 281 13.97 -16.48 3.80
C VAL A 281 14.90 -17.19 4.81
N GLY A 282 14.44 -18.25 5.48
CA GLY A 282 15.21 -19.01 6.47
C GLY A 282 16.08 -20.14 5.89
N GLY A 283 15.80 -20.58 4.65
CA GLY A 283 16.51 -21.67 3.98
C GLY A 283 17.85 -21.28 3.36
N VAL A 284 18.18 -19.98 3.31
CA VAL A 284 19.48 -19.48 2.83
C VAL A 284 20.49 -19.44 3.98
N GLY A 285 20.87 -20.62 4.47
CA GLY A 285 22.22 -20.94 4.97
C GLY A 285 22.98 -19.97 5.89
N GLY A 286 22.31 -19.17 6.72
CA GLY A 286 22.97 -18.29 7.70
C GLY A 286 22.00 -17.95 8.82
N GLY A 287 22.39 -18.20 10.07
CA GLY A 287 21.52 -18.06 11.24
C GLY A 287 20.76 -16.73 11.30
N LEU A 288 19.64 -16.76 12.04
CA LEU A 288 18.65 -15.69 12.27
C LEU A 288 19.20 -14.33 12.78
N GLY A 289 20.52 -14.10 12.79
CA GLY A 289 21.17 -12.86 13.19
C GLY A 289 21.34 -11.81 12.09
N ASN A 290 21.03 -12.11 10.82
CA ASN A 290 21.32 -11.20 9.70
C ASN A 290 20.18 -10.22 9.33
N MET A 291 19.38 -9.80 10.32
CA MET A 291 18.52 -8.60 10.21
C MET A 291 19.28 -7.30 10.48
N ALA A 292 20.53 -7.37 10.95
CA ALA A 292 21.40 -6.22 11.15
C ALA A 292 22.54 -6.24 10.13
N GLY A 293 22.39 -5.43 9.07
CA GLY A 293 23.46 -4.87 8.25
C GLY A 293 24.68 -5.76 7.93
N GLY A 294 24.70 -6.30 6.70
CA GLY A 294 25.96 -6.54 5.97
C GLY A 294 26.18 -7.98 5.50
N GLY A 295 26.16 -8.13 4.16
CA GLY A 295 27.06 -9.05 3.45
C GLY A 295 26.73 -10.56 3.43
N SER A 296 25.81 -10.99 2.54
CA SER A 296 26.12 -11.95 1.45
C SER A 296 24.86 -12.51 0.75
N SER A 297 24.93 -12.50 -0.59
CA SER A 297 24.26 -13.34 -1.62
C SER A 297 22.73 -13.49 -1.64
N ASP A 298 22.08 -12.82 -2.61
CA ASP A 298 20.87 -13.24 -3.37
C ASP A 298 19.59 -13.67 -2.63
N GLY A 299 19.51 -13.54 -1.30
CA GLY A 299 18.28 -13.78 -0.55
C GLY A 299 17.26 -12.66 -0.77
N LYS A 300 16.10 -12.97 -1.36
CA LYS A 300 14.94 -12.07 -1.33
C LYS A 300 14.50 -11.84 0.12
N SER A 301 14.21 -10.59 0.48
CA SER A 301 13.70 -10.28 1.80
C SER A 301 12.27 -10.81 1.98
N LEU A 302 11.82 -10.95 3.24
CA LEU A 302 10.42 -11.31 3.52
C LEU A 302 9.44 -10.29 2.91
N GLU A 303 9.80 -9.00 2.93
CA GLU A 303 9.02 -7.94 2.31
C GLU A 303 8.94 -8.11 0.78
N ASP A 304 10.04 -8.47 0.12
CA ASP A 304 10.04 -8.74 -1.33
C ASP A 304 9.10 -9.90 -1.68
N MET A 305 9.05 -10.93 -0.84
CA MET A 305 8.14 -12.06 -1.01
C MET A 305 6.67 -11.63 -0.85
N PHE A 306 6.37 -10.75 0.13
CA PHE A 306 5.04 -10.19 0.28
C PHE A 306 4.64 -9.33 -0.92
N TYR A 307 5.52 -8.46 -1.40
CA TYR A 307 5.24 -7.67 -2.60
C TYR A 307 5.05 -8.55 -3.83
N GLN A 308 5.86 -9.59 -4.01
CA GLN A 308 5.71 -10.52 -5.14
C GLN A 308 4.35 -11.22 -5.11
N LYS A 309 3.88 -11.66 -3.94
CA LYS A 309 2.56 -12.28 -3.79
C LYS A 309 1.42 -11.29 -3.98
N GLU A 310 1.54 -10.07 -3.45
CA GLU A 310 0.56 -8.98 -3.67
C GLU A 310 0.37 -8.71 -5.16
N MET A 311 1.48 -8.70 -5.90
CA MET A 311 1.46 -8.49 -7.33
C MET A 311 0.91 -9.68 -8.12
N GLU A 312 1.16 -10.91 -7.67
CA GLU A 312 0.58 -12.13 -8.26
C GLU A 312 -0.95 -12.11 -8.14
N ILE A 313 -1.48 -11.80 -6.95
CA ILE A 313 -2.93 -11.65 -6.70
C ILE A 313 -3.50 -10.54 -7.58
N SER A 314 -2.81 -9.40 -7.67
CA SER A 314 -3.21 -8.28 -8.52
C SER A 314 -3.20 -8.64 -10.01
N LYS A 315 -2.24 -9.44 -10.47
CA LYS A 315 -2.19 -9.96 -11.85
C LYS A 315 -3.36 -10.90 -12.14
N LEU A 316 -3.64 -11.84 -11.23
CA LEU A 316 -4.73 -12.80 -11.36
C LEU A 316 -6.09 -12.10 -11.44
N THR A 317 -6.25 -10.96 -10.76
CA THR A 317 -7.47 -10.13 -10.84
C THR A 317 -7.85 -9.74 -12.28
N PHE A 318 -6.88 -9.50 -13.17
CA PHE A 318 -7.15 -9.14 -14.57
C PHE A 318 -7.68 -10.29 -15.43
N THR A 319 -7.58 -11.55 -14.97
CA THR A 319 -8.13 -12.72 -15.67
C THR A 319 -9.65 -12.82 -15.54
N ARG A 320 -10.22 -12.16 -14.53
CA ARG A 320 -11.67 -12.06 -14.29
C ARG A 320 -12.21 -10.83 -15.02
N GLN A 321 -13.48 -10.85 -15.42
CA GLN A 321 -14.16 -9.76 -16.14
C GLN A 321 -15.41 -9.30 -15.38
N PHE A 322 -15.86 -8.07 -15.62
CA PHE A 322 -17.05 -7.48 -14.99
C PHE A 322 -16.89 -7.28 -13.48
N THR A 323 -15.72 -6.77 -13.07
CA THR A 323 -15.40 -6.53 -11.66
C THR A 323 -14.69 -5.18 -11.49
N PRO A 324 -15.11 -4.32 -10.53
CA PRO A 324 -14.38 -3.10 -10.19
C PRO A 324 -13.08 -3.39 -9.41
N ALA A 325 -12.83 -4.65 -9.00
CA ALA A 325 -11.56 -5.06 -8.38
C ALA A 325 -10.34 -4.79 -9.29
N VAL A 326 -10.55 -4.70 -10.62
CA VAL A 326 -9.48 -4.31 -11.56
C VAL A 326 -8.90 -2.93 -11.26
N ILE A 327 -9.68 -2.02 -10.66
CA ILE A 327 -9.20 -0.69 -10.26
C ILE A 327 -8.19 -0.84 -9.12
N TYR A 328 -8.52 -1.62 -8.10
CA TYR A 328 -7.62 -1.90 -6.97
C TYR A 328 -6.32 -2.54 -7.45
N ALA A 329 -6.42 -3.60 -8.26
CA ALA A 329 -5.26 -4.29 -8.79
C ALA A 329 -4.39 -3.38 -9.67
N TRP A 330 -5.00 -2.53 -10.50
CA TRP A 330 -4.27 -1.56 -11.33
C TRP A 330 -3.50 -0.55 -10.48
N VAL A 331 -4.12 0.03 -9.44
CA VAL A 331 -3.45 0.97 -8.53
C VAL A 331 -2.25 0.30 -7.88
N LYS A 332 -2.41 -0.91 -7.31
CA LYS A 332 -1.31 -1.65 -6.66
C LYS A 332 -0.16 -1.99 -7.61
N LEU A 333 -0.47 -2.41 -8.84
CA LEU A 333 0.56 -2.69 -9.84
C LEU A 333 1.30 -1.42 -10.26
N ARG A 334 0.59 -0.31 -10.43
CA ARG A 334 1.20 0.97 -10.81
C ARG A 334 2.07 1.54 -9.67
N GLU A 335 1.66 1.38 -8.42
CA GLU A 335 2.50 1.72 -7.27
C GLU A 335 3.81 0.92 -7.27
N GLN A 336 3.73 -0.39 -7.50
CA GLN A 336 4.93 -1.22 -7.58
C GLN A 336 5.82 -0.83 -8.76
N GLU A 337 5.25 -0.46 -9.90
CA GLU A 337 5.99 0.08 -11.04
C GLU A 337 6.73 1.37 -10.68
N ILE A 338 6.08 2.30 -9.97
CA ILE A 338 6.72 3.54 -9.48
C ILE A 338 7.87 3.21 -8.53
N ARG A 339 7.70 2.24 -7.61
CA ARG A 339 8.78 1.79 -6.71
C ARG A 339 9.95 1.19 -7.49
N ASN A 340 9.67 0.34 -8.48
CA ASN A 340 10.71 -0.26 -9.33
C ASN A 340 11.49 0.79 -10.11
N ILE A 341 10.79 1.77 -10.71
CA ILE A 341 11.42 2.88 -11.44
C ILE A 341 12.31 3.69 -10.49
N THR A 342 11.82 4.00 -9.29
CA THR A 342 12.56 4.77 -8.29
C THR A 342 13.81 4.01 -7.84
N TRP A 343 13.70 2.71 -7.54
CA TRP A 343 14.83 1.86 -7.20
C TRP A 343 15.91 1.84 -8.28
N ILE A 344 15.51 1.60 -9.54
CA ILE A 344 16.45 1.59 -10.68
C ILE A 344 17.12 2.96 -10.83
N ALA A 345 16.34 4.05 -10.72
CA ALA A 345 16.87 5.40 -10.81
C ALA A 345 17.85 5.72 -9.67
N GLU A 346 17.59 5.27 -8.45
CA GLU A 346 18.50 5.40 -7.30
C GLU A 346 19.79 4.60 -7.49
N CYS A 347 19.71 3.36 -7.94
CA CYS A 347 20.90 2.55 -8.26
C CYS A 347 21.77 3.21 -9.33
N ILE A 348 21.16 3.81 -10.36
CA ILE A 348 21.88 4.53 -11.42
C ILE A 348 22.49 5.83 -10.88
N ALA A 349 21.72 6.62 -10.13
CA ALA A 349 22.18 7.89 -9.56
C ALA A 349 23.35 7.72 -8.58
N GLN A 350 23.34 6.63 -7.79
CA GLN A 350 24.40 6.30 -6.84
C GLN A 350 25.54 5.48 -7.45
N ASN A 351 25.43 5.11 -8.73
CA ASN A 351 26.37 4.26 -9.45
C ASN A 351 26.60 2.87 -8.78
N GLN A 352 25.57 2.35 -8.10
CA GLN A 352 25.56 1.06 -7.41
C GLN A 352 24.69 0.06 -8.17
N LYS A 353 25.23 -0.46 -9.29
CA LYS A 353 24.48 -1.37 -10.17
C LYS A 353 24.42 -2.83 -9.67
N GLU A 354 25.07 -3.17 -8.56
CA GLU A 354 25.12 -4.54 -8.04
C GLU A 354 23.74 -5.11 -7.71
N ARG A 355 22.80 -4.28 -7.25
CA ARG A 355 21.43 -4.68 -6.87
C ARG A 355 20.34 -4.10 -7.78
N ILE A 356 20.72 -3.59 -8.95
CA ILE A 356 19.77 -2.97 -9.88
C ILE A 356 18.70 -3.96 -10.37
N GLY A 357 19.01 -5.27 -10.35
CA GLY A 357 18.10 -6.35 -10.72
C GLY A 357 17.04 -6.70 -9.67
N ASN A 358 17.10 -6.11 -8.47
CA ASN A 358 16.16 -6.37 -7.37
C ASN A 358 14.84 -5.59 -7.53
N TYR A 359 14.25 -5.62 -8.73
CA TYR A 359 12.91 -5.08 -8.98
C TYR A 359 11.90 -6.22 -9.13
N ILE A 360 10.63 -5.94 -8.83
CA ILE A 360 9.56 -6.92 -8.92
C ILE A 360 8.79 -6.68 -10.21
N SER A 361 9.12 -7.46 -11.25
CA SER A 361 8.36 -7.45 -12.51
C SER A 361 7.32 -8.55 -12.55
N VAL A 362 6.13 -8.20 -13.02
CA VAL A 362 4.92 -9.03 -12.97
C VAL A 362 4.40 -9.34 -14.37
N PHE A 363 4.76 -8.51 -15.36
CA PHE A 363 4.30 -8.59 -16.75
C PHE A 363 5.43 -8.80 -17.77
#